data_AF-A0AAE5IPV4-F1
#
_entry.id   AF-A0AAE5IPV4-F1
#
_cell.length_a   1.000
_cell.length_b   1.000
_cell.length_c   1.000
_cell.angle_alpha   90.00
_cell.angle_beta   90.00
_cell.angle_gamma   90.00
#
_symmetry.space_group_name_H-M   'P 1'
#
loop_
_entity.id
_entity.type
_entity.pdbx_description
1 polymer ?
#
loop_
_entity_poly.entity_id
_entity_poly.type
_entity_poly.pdbx_seq_one_letter_code
_entity_poly.pdbx_strand_id
1 'polypeptide(L)'
;MSSALRSDLFSKRFLLSAATWFFAWAGVIAALGQLLDWTFKLAKYGWWSHAVLGVALVGIPLSIWRSWPRPVEETYESPRTRIRIVKGDLFDEEEHLVIGTCDTFDTAIPNIIERTSLQGIALDRLYGNDVARLDADLDAALVNTEFREKVCKEGKTVRYPLGTVAVVERPPRRLFFVGYTKMDENNNAQGTPDGLWVSLNSLWNAISQHGNGRTVCMPVIGGGMSRMSNIVPTQDSIRFTILSFMFASRTNKICDELRIVLRPQDYDRLDRLELQAFLTSLKPS
;
A
#
# COMPACT_ATOMS: atom_id res chain seq x y z
N MET A 1 -9.06 -13.43 17.76
CA MET A 1 -8.37 -13.67 16.47
C MET A 1 -9.29 -13.25 15.35
N SER A 2 -8.95 -12.22 14.58
CA SER A 2 -9.78 -11.79 13.45
C SER A 2 -9.84 -12.87 12.36
N SER A 3 -10.92 -12.92 11.58
CA SER A 3 -11.08 -13.87 10.46
C SER A 3 -9.93 -13.79 9.45
N ALA A 4 -9.36 -12.59 9.25
CA ALA A 4 -8.19 -12.36 8.40
C ALA A 4 -6.91 -13.09 8.89
N LEU A 5 -6.71 -13.20 10.22
CA LEU A 5 -5.58 -13.94 10.79
C LEU A 5 -5.72 -15.46 10.58
N ARG A 6 -6.96 -15.99 10.59
CA ARG A 6 -7.19 -17.42 10.31
C ARG A 6 -6.97 -17.74 8.83
N SER A 7 -7.40 -16.88 7.90
CA SER A 7 -7.19 -17.12 6.47
C SER A 7 -5.70 -17.06 6.08
N ASP A 8 -4.91 -16.21 6.74
CA ASP A 8 -3.49 -16.10 6.47
C ASP A 8 -2.68 -17.33 6.95
N LEU A 9 -3.12 -17.99 8.04
CA LEU A 9 -2.52 -19.23 8.55
C LEU A 9 -2.71 -20.44 7.62
N PHE A 10 -3.74 -20.44 6.78
CA PHE A 10 -3.96 -21.47 5.77
C PHE A 10 -3.52 -21.03 4.37
N SER A 11 -2.88 -19.86 4.25
CA SER A 11 -2.34 -19.44 2.96
C SER A 11 -1.25 -20.43 2.51
N LYS A 12 -1.30 -20.86 1.24
CA LYS A 12 -0.25 -21.72 0.65
C LYS A 12 1.15 -21.17 0.89
N ARG A 13 1.27 -19.84 0.92
CA ARG A 13 2.53 -19.13 1.14
C ARG A 13 3.03 -19.29 2.58
N PHE A 14 2.16 -19.14 3.58
CA PHE A 14 2.53 -19.40 4.98
C PHE A 14 2.99 -20.84 5.16
N LEU A 15 2.24 -21.81 4.62
CA LEU A 15 2.61 -23.24 4.71
C LEU A 15 3.95 -23.54 4.02
N LEU A 16 4.16 -23.00 2.81
CA LEU A 16 5.42 -23.16 2.09
C LEU A 16 6.58 -22.52 2.85
N SER A 17 6.44 -21.27 3.33
CA SER A 17 7.50 -20.61 4.11
C SER A 17 7.79 -21.34 5.42
N ALA A 18 6.77 -21.76 6.17
CA ALA A 18 6.94 -22.51 7.41
C ALA A 18 7.61 -23.87 7.15
N ALA A 19 7.24 -24.56 6.06
CA ALA A 19 7.88 -25.80 5.65
C ALA A 19 9.35 -25.58 5.29
N THR A 20 9.68 -24.55 4.51
CA THR A 20 11.07 -24.24 4.15
C THR A 20 11.94 -23.98 5.39
N TRP A 21 11.45 -23.17 6.33
CA TRP A 21 12.15 -22.92 7.60
C TRP A 21 12.29 -24.17 8.45
N PHE A 22 11.25 -25.01 8.49
CA PHE A 22 11.28 -26.28 9.22
C PHE A 22 12.31 -27.25 8.64
N PHE A 23 12.32 -27.43 7.32
CA PHE A 23 13.31 -28.30 6.66
C PHE A 23 14.73 -27.76 6.80
N ALA A 24 14.93 -26.44 6.74
CA ALA A 24 16.22 -25.82 7.00
C ALA A 24 16.69 -26.11 8.45
N TRP A 25 15.81 -25.93 9.44
CA TRP A 25 16.10 -26.24 10.84
C TRP A 25 16.42 -27.73 11.04
N ALA A 26 15.56 -28.62 10.54
CA ALA A 26 15.73 -30.06 10.64
C ALA A 26 17.05 -30.51 9.98
N GLY A 27 17.42 -29.92 8.85
CA GLY A 27 18.70 -30.17 8.18
C GLY A 27 19.90 -29.77 9.03
N VAL A 28 19.88 -28.59 9.66
CA VAL A 28 20.94 -28.13 10.57
C VAL A 28 21.07 -29.06 11.78
N ILE A 29 19.95 -29.43 12.40
CA ILE A 29 19.95 -30.35 13.55
C ILE A 29 20.44 -31.74 13.16
N ALA A 30 20.08 -32.26 11.98
CA ALA A 30 20.57 -33.54 11.49
C ALA A 30 22.09 -33.51 11.23
N ALA A 31 22.61 -32.45 10.60
CA ALA A 31 24.04 -32.29 10.34
C ALA A 31 24.85 -32.21 11.64
N LEU A 32 24.38 -31.41 12.61
CA LEU A 32 25.00 -31.33 13.94
C LEU A 32 24.92 -32.66 14.70
N GLY A 33 23.78 -33.34 14.62
CA GLY A 33 23.57 -34.66 15.22
C GLY A 33 24.55 -35.69 14.66
N GLN A 34 24.80 -35.70 13.35
CA GLN A 34 25.79 -36.58 12.71
C GLN A 34 27.22 -36.25 13.13
N LEU A 35 27.58 -34.96 13.22
CA LEU A 35 28.92 -34.56 13.70
C LEU A 35 29.16 -34.97 15.16
N LEU A 36 28.16 -34.82 16.02
CA LEU A 36 28.22 -35.24 17.42
C LEU A 36 28.28 -36.77 17.54
N ASP A 37 27.52 -37.48 16.71
CA ASP A 37 27.60 -38.93 16.66
C ASP A 37 28.98 -39.41 16.18
N TRP A 38 29.54 -38.81 15.13
CA TRP A 38 30.86 -39.16 14.64
C TRP A 38 31.96 -38.94 15.68
N THR A 39 31.88 -37.84 16.45
CA THR A 39 32.87 -37.50 17.48
C THR A 39 32.74 -38.33 18.76
N PHE A 40 31.52 -38.57 19.24
CA PHE A 40 31.27 -39.18 20.56
C PHE A 40 30.64 -40.58 20.49
N LYS A 41 30.34 -41.10 19.30
CA LYS A 41 29.69 -42.40 19.05
C LYS A 41 28.38 -42.56 19.83
N LEU A 42 27.56 -41.51 19.82
CA LEU A 42 26.35 -41.38 20.63
C LEU A 42 25.20 -42.29 20.15
N ALA A 43 25.21 -42.73 18.89
CA ALA A 43 24.23 -43.67 18.33
C ALA A 43 24.24 -45.04 19.01
N LYS A 44 25.29 -45.36 19.79
CA LYS A 44 25.30 -46.54 20.66
C LYS A 44 24.23 -46.46 21.75
N TYR A 45 23.80 -45.25 22.11
CA TYR A 45 22.76 -45.03 23.11
C TYR A 45 21.40 -44.84 22.43
N GLY A 46 20.42 -45.69 22.78
CA GLY A 46 19.07 -45.65 22.19
C GLY A 46 18.31 -44.33 22.41
N TRP A 47 18.72 -43.49 23.37
CA TRP A 47 18.11 -42.18 23.60
C TRP A 47 18.53 -41.12 22.57
N TRP A 48 19.64 -41.32 21.85
CA TRP A 48 20.21 -40.31 20.95
C TRP A 48 19.29 -39.97 19.78
N SER A 49 18.69 -40.98 19.15
CA SER A 49 17.74 -40.79 18.04
C SER A 49 16.50 -40.00 18.49
N HIS A 50 15.96 -40.32 19.67
CA HIS A 50 14.82 -39.61 20.25
C HIS A 50 15.17 -38.17 20.62
N ALA A 51 16.38 -37.90 21.11
CA ALA A 51 16.85 -36.56 21.41
C ALA A 51 16.97 -35.70 20.14
N VAL A 52 17.61 -36.20 19.09
CA VAL A 52 17.75 -35.50 17.80
C VAL A 52 16.37 -35.23 17.18
N LEU A 53 15.47 -36.21 17.20
CA LEU A 53 14.10 -36.03 16.73
C LEU A 53 13.33 -34.99 17.56
N GLY A 54 13.47 -35.02 18.88
CA GLY A 54 12.85 -34.05 19.79
C GLY A 54 13.27 -32.61 19.47
N VAL A 55 14.57 -32.36 19.28
CA VAL A 55 15.10 -31.03 18.93
C VAL A 55 14.67 -30.60 17.52
N ALA A 56 14.58 -31.54 16.57
CA ALA A 56 14.05 -31.25 15.23
C ALA A 56 12.58 -30.81 15.28
N LEU A 57 11.75 -31.46 16.12
CA LEU A 57 10.33 -31.13 16.29
C LEU A 57 10.10 -29.77 16.96
N VAL A 58 11.02 -29.29 17.82
CA VAL A 58 10.99 -27.89 18.34
C VAL A 58 11.11 -26.87 17.19
N GLY A 59 11.63 -27.27 16.03
CA GLY A 59 11.63 -26.46 14.82
C GLY A 59 10.24 -26.10 14.31
N ILE A 60 9.20 -26.91 14.59
CA ILE A 60 7.82 -26.65 14.13
C ILE A 60 7.27 -25.34 14.72
N PRO A 61 7.18 -25.16 16.06
CA PRO A 61 6.71 -23.92 16.64
C PRO A 61 7.61 -22.72 16.29
N LEU A 62 8.93 -22.91 16.20
CA LEU A 62 9.86 -21.85 15.80
C LEU A 62 9.62 -21.39 14.35
N SER A 63 9.41 -22.33 13.43
CA SER A 63 9.17 -22.05 12.00
C SER A 63 7.81 -21.38 11.79
N ILE A 64 6.79 -21.80 12.54
CA ILE A 64 5.47 -21.17 12.57
C ILE A 64 5.57 -19.73 13.09
N TRP A 65 6.24 -19.53 14.23
CA TRP A 65 6.41 -18.22 14.83
C TRP A 65 7.21 -17.26 13.93
N ARG A 66 8.26 -17.76 13.28
CA ARG A 66 9.08 -16.96 12.35
C ARG A 66 8.37 -16.65 11.05
N SER A 67 7.55 -17.58 10.54
CA SER A 67 6.77 -17.38 9.31
C SER A 67 5.48 -16.61 9.55
N TRP A 68 5.18 -16.27 10.81
CA TRP A 68 3.96 -15.55 11.17
C TRP A 68 3.90 -14.22 10.43
N PRO A 69 2.80 -13.91 9.73
CA PRO A 69 2.64 -12.65 9.01
C PRO A 69 2.68 -11.51 10.03
N ARG A 70 3.77 -10.75 10.03
CA ARG A 70 3.87 -9.52 10.82
C ARG A 70 3.28 -8.37 10.02
N PRO A 71 2.44 -7.52 10.64
CA PRO A 71 1.99 -6.31 9.98
C PRO A 71 3.20 -5.44 9.67
N VAL A 72 3.19 -4.79 8.51
CA VAL A 72 4.23 -3.82 8.14
C VAL A 72 3.76 -2.46 8.60
N GLU A 73 4.26 -2.03 9.74
CA GLU A 73 3.84 -0.80 10.39
C GLU A 73 4.94 -0.22 11.27
N GLU A 74 4.91 1.09 11.44
CA GLU A 74 5.83 1.81 12.31
C GLU A 74 5.15 3.05 12.88
N THR A 75 5.44 3.36 14.13
CA THR A 75 4.94 4.56 14.81
C THR A 75 6.11 5.48 15.13
N TYR A 76 5.91 6.76 14.85
CA TYR A 76 6.89 7.82 15.01
C TYR A 76 6.41 8.79 16.09
N GLU A 77 7.32 9.25 16.93
CA GLU A 77 7.02 10.28 17.93
C GLU A 77 7.26 11.70 17.39
N SER A 78 8.23 11.84 16.48
CA SER A 78 8.63 13.10 15.86
C SER A 78 8.87 12.90 14.36
N PRO A 79 7.88 13.18 13.49
CA PRO A 79 6.52 13.67 13.79
C PRO A 79 5.62 12.60 14.41
N ARG A 80 4.62 13.00 15.21
CA ARG A 80 3.66 12.06 15.83
C ARG A 80 2.68 11.52 14.78
N THR A 81 3.01 10.38 14.20
CA THR A 81 2.21 9.72 13.16
C THR A 81 2.51 8.23 13.13
N ARG A 82 1.60 7.44 12.55
CA ARG A 82 1.78 6.00 12.30
C ARG A 82 1.66 5.72 10.81
N ILE A 83 2.54 4.89 10.27
CA ILE A 83 2.45 4.41 8.89
C ILE A 83 2.19 2.92 8.91
N ARG A 84 1.16 2.47 8.18
CA ARG A 84 0.78 1.06 8.09
C ARG A 84 0.53 0.65 6.64
N ILE A 85 1.06 -0.50 6.25
CA ILE A 85 0.77 -1.13 4.96
C ILE A 85 -0.26 -2.24 5.19
N VAL A 86 -1.42 -2.09 4.56
CA VAL A 86 -2.61 -2.93 4.83
C VAL A 86 -2.91 -3.81 3.62
N LYS A 87 -3.17 -5.10 3.88
CA LYS A 87 -3.73 -6.03 2.89
C LYS A 87 -5.25 -5.91 2.90
N GLY A 88 -5.87 -5.48 1.81
CA GLY A 88 -7.32 -5.29 1.75
C GLY A 88 -7.80 -4.54 0.51
N ASP A 89 -9.04 -4.06 0.59
CA ASP A 89 -9.65 -3.17 -0.39
C ASP A 89 -9.71 -1.75 0.20
N LEU A 90 -9.34 -0.75 -0.59
CA LEU A 90 -9.32 0.65 -0.15
C LEU A 90 -10.72 1.13 0.24
N PHE A 91 -11.76 0.68 -0.46
CA PHE A 91 -13.12 1.18 -0.28
C PHE A 91 -13.83 0.62 0.95
N ASP A 92 -13.27 -0.44 1.56
CA ASP A 92 -13.76 -1.04 2.79
C ASP A 92 -13.28 -0.29 4.05
N GLU A 93 -12.28 0.59 3.91
CA GLU A 93 -11.85 1.46 5.00
C GLU A 93 -12.93 2.52 5.29
N GLU A 94 -13.11 2.94 6.54
CA GLU A 94 -14.12 3.95 6.93
C GLU A 94 -13.57 5.38 7.01
N GLU A 95 -12.25 5.51 6.93
CA GLU A 95 -11.51 6.76 7.10
C GLU A 95 -11.43 7.57 5.78
N HIS A 96 -10.69 8.69 5.80
CA HIS A 96 -10.49 9.51 4.61
C HIS A 96 -9.81 8.72 3.50
N LEU A 97 -10.26 8.88 2.26
CA LEU A 97 -9.74 8.12 1.12
C LEU A 97 -9.01 9.04 0.14
N VAL A 98 -7.88 8.57 -0.37
CA VAL A 98 -7.21 9.19 -1.52
C VAL A 98 -7.56 8.42 -2.79
N ILE A 99 -7.99 9.13 -3.81
CA ILE A 99 -8.34 8.56 -5.12
C ILE A 99 -7.45 9.22 -6.18
N GLY A 100 -6.58 8.44 -6.80
CA GLY A 100 -5.78 8.92 -7.92
C GLY A 100 -6.62 9.10 -9.19
N THR A 101 -6.45 10.22 -9.88
CA THR A 101 -7.10 10.58 -11.14
C THR A 101 -6.11 11.25 -12.11
N CYS A 102 -6.56 11.50 -13.34
CA CYS A 102 -5.87 12.36 -14.30
C CYS A 102 -6.08 13.85 -14.03
N ASP A 103 -5.25 14.67 -14.68
CA ASP A 103 -5.27 16.13 -14.62
C ASP A 103 -6.50 16.78 -15.29
N THR A 104 -7.36 16.00 -15.96
CA THR A 104 -8.68 16.47 -16.46
C THR A 104 -9.85 16.13 -15.54
N PHE A 105 -9.63 15.34 -14.48
CA PHE A 105 -10.70 14.84 -13.59
C PHE A 105 -11.89 14.24 -14.36
N ASP A 106 -11.59 13.53 -15.45
CA ASP A 106 -12.59 12.91 -16.31
C ASP A 106 -13.27 11.73 -15.60
N THR A 107 -14.58 11.56 -15.79
CA THR A 107 -15.41 10.59 -15.08
C THR A 107 -16.18 9.67 -16.03
N ALA A 108 -16.05 9.86 -17.35
CA ALA A 108 -16.87 9.15 -18.33
C ALA A 108 -16.49 7.67 -18.44
N ILE A 109 -17.41 6.79 -18.02
CA ILE A 109 -17.26 5.33 -18.07
C ILE A 109 -18.08 4.73 -19.23
N PRO A 110 -17.60 3.66 -19.92
CA PRO A 110 -16.30 3.02 -19.79
C PRO A 110 -15.26 3.57 -20.78
N ASN A 111 -15.63 4.52 -21.63
CA ASN A 111 -14.83 4.93 -22.79
C ASN A 111 -13.55 5.67 -22.41
N ILE A 112 -13.56 6.43 -21.30
CA ILE A 112 -12.39 7.19 -20.82
C ILE A 112 -11.86 6.57 -19.52
N ILE A 113 -12.75 6.33 -18.57
CA ILE A 113 -12.43 5.71 -17.29
C ILE A 113 -12.90 4.26 -17.29
N GLU A 114 -11.95 3.35 -17.12
CA GLU A 114 -12.21 1.92 -17.08
C GLU A 114 -12.89 1.52 -15.75
N ARG A 115 -13.84 0.58 -15.77
CA ARG A 115 -14.68 0.22 -14.61
C ARG A 115 -13.90 -0.40 -13.46
N THR A 116 -12.87 -1.19 -13.75
CA THR A 116 -11.99 -1.81 -12.75
C THR A 116 -10.87 -0.88 -12.25
N SER A 117 -10.76 0.33 -12.79
CA SER A 117 -9.86 1.37 -12.29
C SER A 117 -10.29 1.84 -10.90
N LEU A 118 -9.36 2.43 -10.15
CA LEU A 118 -9.66 2.96 -8.82
C LEU A 118 -10.82 3.97 -8.85
N GLN A 119 -10.81 4.87 -9.83
CA GLN A 119 -11.87 5.87 -9.98
C GLN A 119 -13.20 5.24 -10.42
N GLY A 120 -13.16 4.23 -11.30
CA GLY A 120 -14.35 3.47 -11.69
C GLY A 120 -15.00 2.75 -10.51
N ILE A 121 -14.19 2.08 -9.67
CA ILE A 121 -14.67 1.43 -8.44
C ILE A 121 -15.17 2.48 -7.43
N ALA A 122 -14.53 3.65 -7.34
CA ALA A 122 -15.00 4.75 -6.50
C ALA A 122 -16.39 5.24 -6.95
N LEU A 123 -16.61 5.41 -8.25
CA LEU A 123 -17.91 5.79 -8.79
C LEU A 123 -18.97 4.73 -8.47
N ASP A 124 -18.66 3.45 -8.66
CA ASP A 124 -19.58 2.34 -8.38
C ASP A 124 -19.93 2.28 -6.89
N ARG A 125 -18.92 2.13 -6.01
CA ARG A 125 -19.13 1.89 -4.57
C ARG A 125 -19.51 3.12 -3.76
N LEU A 126 -19.00 4.30 -4.14
CA LEU A 126 -19.24 5.54 -3.39
C LEU A 126 -20.37 6.36 -4.01
N TYR A 127 -20.61 6.28 -5.32
CA TYR A 127 -21.64 7.09 -5.98
C TYR A 127 -22.79 6.26 -6.57
N GLY A 128 -22.77 4.92 -6.46
CA GLY A 128 -23.82 4.07 -7.02
C GLY A 128 -23.93 4.18 -8.54
N ASN A 129 -22.81 4.42 -9.23
CA ASN A 129 -22.73 4.74 -10.66
C ASN A 129 -23.35 6.08 -11.08
N ASP A 130 -23.60 7.01 -10.15
CA ASP A 130 -24.08 8.36 -10.46
C ASP A 130 -22.93 9.30 -10.91
N VAL A 131 -22.67 9.30 -12.21
CA VAL A 131 -21.63 10.14 -12.84
C VAL A 131 -21.91 11.64 -12.63
N ALA A 132 -23.17 12.05 -12.78
CA ALA A 132 -23.55 13.47 -12.69
C ALA A 132 -23.29 14.02 -11.28
N ARG A 133 -23.54 13.21 -10.25
CA ARG A 133 -23.23 13.60 -8.87
C ARG A 133 -21.73 13.69 -8.61
N LEU A 134 -20.94 12.72 -9.10
CA LEU A 134 -19.48 12.80 -8.98
C LEU A 134 -18.93 14.06 -9.68
N ASP A 135 -19.45 14.37 -10.87
CA ASP A 135 -19.08 15.58 -11.61
C ASP A 135 -19.43 16.84 -10.84
N ALA A 136 -20.65 16.94 -10.30
CA ALA A 136 -21.06 18.09 -9.50
C ALA A 136 -20.17 18.30 -8.28
N ASP A 137 -19.82 17.22 -7.56
CA ASP A 137 -18.95 17.28 -6.38
C ASP A 137 -17.51 17.68 -6.75
N LEU A 138 -16.98 17.17 -7.86
CA LEU A 138 -15.65 17.54 -8.37
C LEU A 138 -15.60 18.99 -8.87
N ASP A 139 -16.61 19.43 -9.62
CA ASP A 139 -16.70 20.79 -10.15
C ASP A 139 -16.82 21.80 -9.00
N ALA A 140 -17.60 21.48 -7.96
CA ALA A 140 -17.69 22.29 -6.75
C ALA A 140 -16.33 22.36 -6.01
N ALA A 141 -15.61 21.24 -5.91
CA ALA A 141 -14.28 21.19 -5.28
C ALA A 141 -13.21 21.94 -6.09
N LEU A 142 -13.37 22.05 -7.41
CA LEU A 142 -12.40 22.65 -8.33
C LEU A 142 -12.73 24.10 -8.73
N VAL A 143 -13.85 24.67 -8.26
CA VAL A 143 -14.38 25.97 -8.70
C VAL A 143 -13.37 27.13 -8.60
N ASN A 144 -12.49 27.12 -7.60
CA ASN A 144 -11.46 28.15 -7.37
C ASN A 144 -10.06 27.72 -7.83
N THR A 145 -9.96 26.62 -8.57
CA THR A 145 -8.68 26.12 -9.07
C THR A 145 -8.43 26.64 -10.48
N GLU A 146 -7.33 27.37 -10.67
CA GLU A 146 -6.92 27.81 -11.99
C GLU A 146 -6.54 26.61 -12.87
N PHE A 147 -7.12 26.55 -14.07
CA PHE A 147 -6.74 25.55 -15.06
C PHE A 147 -5.52 26.01 -15.84
N ARG A 148 -4.70 25.05 -16.30
CA ARG A 148 -3.45 25.32 -17.01
C ARG A 148 -3.66 25.48 -18.51
N GLU A 149 -4.39 24.54 -19.11
CA GLU A 149 -4.56 24.45 -20.56
C GLU A 149 -5.84 23.67 -20.91
N LYS A 150 -6.22 23.67 -22.18
CA LYS A 150 -7.29 22.82 -22.70
C LYS A 150 -6.70 21.76 -23.64
N VAL A 151 -7.25 20.56 -23.61
CA VAL A 151 -6.94 19.47 -24.54
C VAL A 151 -8.16 19.16 -25.39
N CYS A 152 -7.96 19.01 -26.70
CA CYS A 152 -9.03 18.62 -27.61
C CYS A 152 -9.19 17.10 -27.57
N LYS A 153 -10.21 16.62 -26.87
CA LYS A 153 -10.53 15.20 -26.72
C LYS A 153 -12.01 15.02 -26.37
N GLU A 154 -12.50 13.78 -26.47
CA GLU A 154 -13.80 13.43 -25.89
C GLU A 154 -13.76 13.51 -24.35
N GLY A 155 -14.88 13.88 -23.73
CA GLY A 155 -14.98 14.08 -22.28
C GLY A 155 -14.58 15.48 -21.81
N LYS A 156 -13.98 15.58 -20.63
CA LYS A 156 -13.56 16.86 -20.05
C LYS A 156 -12.31 17.39 -20.74
N THR A 157 -12.33 18.63 -21.21
CA THR A 157 -11.23 19.24 -21.98
C THR A 157 -10.32 20.13 -21.16
N VAL A 158 -10.75 20.54 -19.96
CA VAL A 158 -9.97 21.40 -19.07
C VAL A 158 -8.89 20.58 -18.37
N ARG A 159 -7.64 21.03 -18.43
CA ARG A 159 -6.50 20.42 -17.73
C ARG A 159 -6.04 21.30 -16.59
N TYR A 160 -6.02 20.72 -15.40
CA TYR A 160 -5.49 21.33 -14.19
C TYR A 160 -3.98 21.06 -14.07
N PRO A 161 -3.25 21.85 -13.28
CA PRO A 161 -1.86 21.52 -12.93
C PRO A 161 -1.75 20.13 -12.30
N LEU A 162 -0.67 19.39 -12.59
CA LEU A 162 -0.39 18.13 -11.90
C LEU A 162 -0.27 18.39 -10.39
N GLY A 163 -0.84 17.49 -9.61
CA GLY A 163 -0.95 17.63 -8.17
C GLY A 163 -2.14 18.45 -7.68
N THR A 164 -3.01 18.93 -8.58
CA THR A 164 -4.31 19.46 -8.16
C THR A 164 -5.06 18.41 -7.33
N VAL A 165 -5.61 18.83 -6.19
CA VAL A 165 -6.38 17.97 -5.29
C VAL A 165 -7.80 18.52 -5.15
N ALA A 166 -8.79 17.77 -5.63
CA ALA A 166 -10.18 18.05 -5.36
C ALA A 166 -10.59 17.37 -4.05
N VAL A 167 -10.95 18.17 -3.04
CA VAL A 167 -11.40 17.67 -1.74
C VAL A 167 -12.92 17.64 -1.72
N VAL A 168 -13.48 16.43 -1.71
CA VAL A 168 -14.92 16.21 -1.67
C VAL A 168 -15.32 15.81 -0.25
N GLU A 169 -16.24 16.57 0.35
CA GLU A 169 -16.78 16.27 1.67
C GLU A 169 -17.92 15.25 1.57
N ARG A 170 -17.73 14.07 2.17
CA ARG A 170 -18.73 12.99 2.15
C ARG A 170 -18.84 12.30 3.51
N PRO A 171 -19.63 12.85 4.44
CA PRO A 171 -19.76 12.32 5.80
C PRO A 171 -19.98 10.79 5.81
N PRO A 172 -19.28 10.05 6.68
CA PRO A 172 -18.42 10.51 7.78
C PRO A 172 -16.95 10.78 7.40
N ARG A 173 -16.60 10.81 6.11
CA ARG A 173 -15.21 10.93 5.62
C ARG A 173 -15.03 12.02 4.56
N ARG A 174 -13.80 12.26 4.13
CA ARG A 174 -13.42 13.14 3.03
C ARG A 174 -12.73 12.31 1.97
N LEU A 175 -12.95 12.67 0.70
CA LEU A 175 -12.31 12.04 -0.45
C LEU A 175 -11.34 13.06 -1.05
N PHE A 176 -10.11 12.64 -1.27
CA PHE A 176 -9.04 13.45 -1.85
C PHE A 176 -8.75 12.91 -3.24
N PHE A 177 -9.32 13.54 -4.27
CA PHE A 177 -9.04 13.20 -5.66
C PHE A 177 -7.78 13.94 -6.11
N VAL A 178 -6.71 13.21 -6.42
CA VAL A 178 -5.42 13.81 -6.81
C VAL A 178 -5.11 13.56 -8.28
N GLY A 179 -4.95 14.63 -9.05
CA GLY A 179 -4.57 14.59 -10.47
C GLY A 179 -3.08 14.34 -10.65
N TYR A 180 -2.66 13.07 -10.74
CA TYR A 180 -1.24 12.68 -10.77
C TYR A 180 -0.73 12.20 -12.13
N THR A 181 -1.63 12.02 -13.09
CA THR A 181 -1.29 11.65 -14.48
C THR A 181 -1.77 12.71 -15.45
N LYS A 182 -0.96 12.99 -16.47
CA LYS A 182 -1.33 13.85 -17.58
C LYS A 182 -2.18 13.09 -18.58
N MET A 183 -3.35 13.62 -18.93
CA MET A 183 -4.20 13.08 -19.98
C MET A 183 -3.80 13.63 -21.35
N ASP A 184 -3.69 12.76 -22.35
CA ASP A 184 -3.46 13.14 -23.75
C ASP A 184 -4.76 13.26 -24.57
N GLU A 185 -4.62 13.66 -25.83
CA GLU A 185 -5.73 13.85 -26.78
C GLU A 185 -6.50 12.56 -27.08
N ASN A 186 -5.85 11.41 -26.88
CA ASN A 186 -6.41 10.08 -27.12
C ASN A 186 -6.93 9.43 -25.83
N ASN A 187 -7.16 10.21 -24.77
CA ASN A 187 -7.58 9.73 -23.45
C ASN A 187 -6.61 8.72 -22.81
N ASN A 188 -5.30 8.77 -23.12
CA ASN A 188 -4.30 8.03 -22.35
C ASN A 188 -3.77 8.85 -21.19
N ALA A 189 -3.86 8.29 -19.99
CA ALA A 189 -3.24 8.82 -18.79
C ALA A 189 -1.76 8.39 -18.70
N GLN A 190 -0.86 9.37 -18.56
CA GLN A 190 0.59 9.15 -18.44
C GLN A 190 1.12 9.80 -17.17
N GLY A 191 1.71 9.00 -16.28
CA GLY A 191 2.41 9.50 -15.09
C GLY A 191 3.91 9.66 -15.32
N THR A 192 4.52 10.61 -14.62
CA THR A 192 5.99 10.78 -14.55
C THR A 192 6.45 10.80 -13.09
N PRO A 193 7.71 10.42 -12.78
CA PRO A 193 8.23 10.50 -11.42
C PRO A 193 8.17 11.92 -10.81
N ASP A 194 8.47 12.94 -11.62
CA ASP A 194 8.37 14.34 -11.22
C ASP A 194 6.91 14.74 -10.93
N GLY A 195 5.98 14.37 -11.83
CA GLY A 195 4.56 14.58 -11.63
C GLY A 195 4.04 13.89 -10.36
N LEU A 196 4.52 12.68 -10.07
CA LEU A 196 4.21 11.95 -8.84
C LEU A 196 4.70 12.70 -7.60
N TRP A 197 5.94 13.22 -7.61
CA TRP A 197 6.49 14.00 -6.50
C TRP A 197 5.67 15.26 -6.23
N VAL A 198 5.39 16.05 -7.27
CA VAL A 198 4.56 17.27 -7.18
C VAL A 198 3.17 16.94 -6.65
N SER A 199 2.60 15.82 -7.11
CA SER A 199 1.26 15.39 -6.69
C SER A 199 1.21 14.93 -5.25
N LEU A 200 2.21 14.18 -4.78
CA LEU A 200 2.28 13.75 -3.39
C LEU A 200 2.45 14.95 -2.45
N ASN A 201 3.33 15.90 -2.77
CA ASN A 201 3.49 17.11 -1.95
C ASN A 201 2.20 17.94 -1.86
N SER A 202 1.50 18.10 -2.99
CA SER A 202 0.23 18.82 -3.03
C SER A 202 -0.88 18.08 -2.26
N LEU A 203 -0.89 16.74 -2.37
CA LEU A 203 -1.77 15.86 -1.59
C LEU A 203 -1.56 16.02 -0.08
N TRP A 204 -0.31 16.00 0.39
CA TRP A 204 0.00 16.17 1.81
C TRP A 204 -0.45 17.53 2.33
N ASN A 205 -0.24 18.59 1.55
CA ASN A 205 -0.73 19.92 1.91
C ASN A 205 -2.26 19.95 2.02
N ALA A 206 -2.98 19.38 1.04
CA ALA A 206 -4.44 19.30 1.07
C ALA A 206 -4.95 18.47 2.27
N ILE A 207 -4.29 17.35 2.58
CA ILE A 207 -4.64 16.52 3.74
C ILE A 207 -4.32 17.25 5.06
N SER A 208 -3.23 18.00 5.15
CA SER A 208 -2.92 18.77 6.36
C SER A 208 -4.00 19.83 6.62
N GLN A 209 -4.50 20.49 5.57
CA GLN A 209 -5.52 21.54 5.65
C GLN A 209 -6.93 20.99 5.89
N HIS A 210 -7.28 19.88 5.23
CA HIS A 210 -8.65 19.35 5.21
C HIS A 210 -8.78 17.96 5.85
N GLY A 211 -7.73 17.37 6.41
CA GLY A 211 -7.79 16.02 7.02
C GLY A 211 -8.17 16.02 8.49
N ASN A 212 -8.12 17.17 9.17
CA ASN A 212 -8.35 17.31 10.61
C ASN A 212 -7.48 16.35 11.45
N GLY A 213 -6.31 15.95 10.95
CA GLY A 213 -5.44 14.97 11.59
C GLY A 213 -5.96 13.53 11.63
N ARG A 214 -7.14 13.23 11.05
CA ARG A 214 -7.70 11.87 11.02
C ARG A 214 -6.88 10.94 10.12
N THR A 215 -7.07 9.64 10.31
CA THR A 215 -6.44 8.62 9.46
C THR A 215 -6.77 8.83 7.99
N VAL A 216 -5.77 8.65 7.13
CA VAL A 216 -5.93 8.69 5.68
C VAL A 216 -5.53 7.35 5.09
N CYS A 217 -6.42 6.78 4.29
CA CYS A 217 -6.20 5.57 3.53
C CYS A 217 -5.95 5.93 2.07
N MET A 218 -4.89 5.38 1.51
CA MET A 218 -4.54 5.61 0.11
C MET A 218 -4.11 4.30 -0.57
N PRO A 219 -4.34 4.18 -1.88
CA PRO A 219 -3.76 3.11 -2.66
C PRO A 219 -2.27 3.39 -2.92
N VAL A 220 -1.58 2.44 -3.54
CA VAL A 220 -0.27 2.73 -4.15
C VAL A 220 -0.49 3.59 -5.39
N ILE A 221 -0.15 4.88 -5.30
CA ILE A 221 -0.18 5.79 -6.45
C ILE A 221 0.99 5.44 -7.38
N GLY A 222 0.69 5.32 -8.67
CA GLY A 222 1.68 4.93 -9.69
C GLY A 222 1.72 3.44 -10.04
N GLY A 223 0.98 2.59 -9.32
CA GLY A 223 0.75 1.21 -9.73
C GLY A 223 -0.36 1.09 -10.80
N GLY A 224 -0.26 0.10 -11.69
CA GLY A 224 -1.35 -0.29 -12.60
C GLY A 224 -1.52 0.62 -13.82
N MET A 225 -2.74 1.12 -14.03
CA MET A 225 -3.19 1.76 -15.29
C MET A 225 -2.51 3.09 -15.61
N SER A 226 -1.75 3.69 -14.69
CA SER A 226 -0.96 4.89 -14.95
C SER A 226 0.31 4.66 -15.78
N ARG A 227 0.57 3.42 -16.22
CA ARG A 227 1.77 2.95 -16.96
C ARG A 227 3.11 3.20 -16.24
N MET A 228 3.08 3.79 -15.05
CA MET A 228 4.24 4.00 -14.19
C MET A 228 4.76 2.70 -13.57
N SER A 229 3.98 1.61 -13.54
CA SER A 229 4.44 0.32 -12.98
C SER A 229 5.64 -0.28 -13.72
N ASN A 230 5.87 0.10 -14.97
CA ASN A 230 7.05 -0.32 -15.74
C ASN A 230 8.30 0.52 -15.41
N ILE A 231 8.10 1.69 -14.81
CA ILE A 231 9.15 2.68 -14.50
C ILE A 231 9.51 2.63 -13.02
N VAL A 232 8.48 2.49 -12.16
CA VAL A 232 8.59 2.44 -10.70
C VAL A 232 7.83 1.20 -10.21
N PRO A 233 8.54 0.14 -9.76
CA PRO A 233 7.91 -1.01 -9.13
C PRO A 233 6.99 -0.60 -7.96
N THR A 234 5.99 -1.44 -7.66
CA THR A 234 5.03 -1.17 -6.56
C THR A 234 5.74 -0.87 -5.24
N GLN A 235 6.82 -1.60 -4.93
CA GLN A 235 7.58 -1.41 -3.70
C GLN A 235 8.27 -0.04 -3.64
N ASP A 236 8.80 0.44 -4.76
CA ASP A 236 9.45 1.76 -4.82
C ASP A 236 8.43 2.89 -4.79
N SER A 237 7.25 2.69 -5.39
CA SER A 237 6.13 3.64 -5.28
C SER A 237 5.67 3.80 -3.82
N ILE A 238 5.62 2.70 -3.05
CA ILE A 238 5.34 2.72 -1.62
C ILE A 238 6.42 3.50 -0.87
N ARG A 239 7.70 3.21 -1.10
CA ARG A 239 8.81 3.92 -0.46
C ARG A 239 8.79 5.41 -0.75
N PHE A 240 8.53 5.77 -2.00
CA PHE A 240 8.46 7.15 -2.44
C PHE A 240 7.30 7.89 -1.77
N THR A 241 6.13 7.25 -1.69
CA THR A 241 4.97 7.75 -0.95
C THR A 241 5.32 7.99 0.52
N ILE A 242 5.89 6.99 1.19
CA ILE A 242 6.30 7.07 2.60
C ILE A 242 7.33 8.18 2.82
N LEU A 243 8.34 8.29 1.95
CA LEU A 243 9.40 9.28 2.09
C LEU A 243 8.85 10.70 1.94
N SER A 244 8.04 10.94 0.91
CA SER A 244 7.38 12.25 0.70
C SER A 244 6.47 12.61 1.89
N PHE A 245 5.70 11.64 2.39
CA PHE A 245 4.84 11.83 3.56
C PHE A 245 5.63 12.17 4.81
N MET A 246 6.75 11.48 5.06
CA MET A 246 7.59 11.74 6.22
C MET A 246 8.26 13.11 6.15
N PHE A 247 8.70 13.55 4.97
CA PHE A 247 9.21 14.90 4.79
C PHE A 247 8.13 15.96 5.03
N ALA A 248 6.94 15.80 4.45
CA ALA A 248 5.84 16.72 4.69
C ALA A 248 5.41 16.76 6.16
N SER A 249 5.37 15.58 6.81
CA SER A 249 4.99 15.43 8.23
C SER A 249 5.96 16.08 9.21
N ARG A 250 7.23 16.25 8.82
CA ARG A 250 8.23 16.99 9.62
C ARG A 250 7.98 18.50 9.59
N THR A 251 7.36 19.02 8.53
CA THR A 251 7.03 20.45 8.41
C THR A 251 5.68 20.76 9.03
N ASN A 252 4.65 19.98 8.70
CA ASN A 252 3.28 20.16 9.21
C ASN A 252 2.66 18.81 9.54
N LYS A 253 1.81 18.75 10.57
CA LYS A 253 1.06 17.51 10.86
C LYS A 253 0.10 17.20 9.71
N ILE A 254 0.29 16.06 9.05
CA ILE A 254 -0.56 15.60 7.95
C ILE A 254 -1.74 14.79 8.49
N CYS A 255 -1.46 13.66 9.15
CA CYS A 255 -2.47 12.80 9.79
C CYS A 255 -1.87 12.00 10.96
N ASP A 256 -2.73 11.51 11.84
CA ASP A 256 -2.35 10.60 12.94
C ASP A 256 -1.92 9.23 12.42
N GLU A 257 -2.51 8.76 11.32
CA GLU A 257 -2.15 7.49 10.69
C GLU A 257 -2.32 7.53 9.17
N LEU A 258 -1.28 7.14 8.44
CA LEU A 258 -1.30 6.87 7.00
C LEU A 258 -1.43 5.35 6.77
N ARG A 259 -2.53 4.93 6.15
CA ARG A 259 -2.73 3.55 5.69
C ARG A 259 -2.51 3.45 4.18
N ILE A 260 -1.49 2.71 3.77
CA ILE A 260 -1.29 2.35 2.36
C ILE A 260 -1.96 1.00 2.14
N VAL A 261 -3.10 0.98 1.45
CA VAL A 261 -3.92 -0.21 1.24
C VAL A 261 -3.57 -0.85 -0.11
N LEU A 262 -3.23 -2.13 -0.06
CA LEU A 262 -2.91 -2.94 -1.23
C LEU A 262 -3.88 -4.09 -1.40
N ARG A 263 -4.26 -4.32 -2.66
CA ARG A 263 -5.00 -5.52 -3.04
C ARG A 263 -4.22 -6.77 -2.61
N PRO A 264 -4.90 -7.85 -2.19
CA PRO A 264 -4.26 -9.06 -1.69
C PRO A 264 -3.14 -9.60 -2.58
N GLN A 265 -3.35 -9.61 -3.90
CA GLN A 265 -2.38 -10.07 -4.89
C GLN A 265 -1.10 -9.22 -4.97
N ASP A 266 -1.22 -7.91 -4.74
CA ASP A 266 -0.10 -6.96 -4.83
C ASP A 266 0.66 -6.95 -3.51
N TYR A 267 -0.06 -6.95 -2.38
CA TYR A 267 0.51 -7.09 -1.04
C TYR A 267 1.36 -8.36 -0.90
N ASP A 268 0.86 -9.45 -1.47
CA ASP A 268 1.55 -10.73 -1.41
C ASP A 268 2.90 -10.68 -2.15
N ARG A 269 3.08 -9.86 -3.17
CA ARG A 269 4.34 -9.77 -3.93
C ARG A 269 5.42 -8.91 -3.26
N LEU A 270 5.10 -8.19 -2.18
CA LEU A 270 6.02 -7.27 -1.52
C LEU A 270 7.09 -7.98 -0.68
N ASP A 271 8.30 -7.43 -0.67
CA ASP A 271 9.29 -7.73 0.37
C ASP A 271 8.93 -6.97 1.66
N ARG A 272 8.18 -7.65 2.52
CA ARG A 272 7.69 -7.11 3.79
C ARG A 272 8.81 -6.84 4.79
N LEU A 273 9.90 -7.61 4.76
CA LEU A 273 11.02 -7.42 5.67
C LEU A 273 11.79 -6.16 5.29
N GLU A 274 12.01 -5.97 4.00
CA GLU A 274 12.68 -4.78 3.48
C GLU A 274 11.85 -3.51 3.70
N LEU A 275 10.53 -3.58 3.49
CA LEU A 275 9.63 -2.46 3.80
C LEU A 275 9.59 -2.13 5.30
N GLN A 276 9.57 -3.14 6.17
CA GLN A 276 9.65 -2.90 7.62
C GLN A 276 10.98 -2.26 7.99
N ALA A 277 12.11 -2.77 7.49
CA ALA A 277 13.43 -2.21 7.75
C ALA A 277 13.53 -0.76 7.27
N PHE A 278 12.96 -0.47 6.09
CA PHE A 278 12.85 0.89 5.56
C PHE A 278 12.05 1.81 6.50
N LEU A 279 10.86 1.40 6.94
CA LEU A 279 10.05 2.19 7.87
C LEU A 279 10.81 2.49 9.16
N THR A 280 11.45 1.47 9.74
CA THR A 280 12.25 1.63 10.97
C THR A 280 13.44 2.57 10.77
N SER A 281 14.06 2.58 9.58
CA SER A 281 15.19 3.47 9.26
C SER A 281 14.84 4.96 9.21
N LEU A 282 13.55 5.30 9.10
CA LEU A 282 13.08 6.68 9.04
C LEU A 282 12.92 7.33 10.43
N LYS A 283 13.11 6.56 11.51
CA LYS A 283 13.10 7.09 12.87
C LYS A 283 14.26 8.08 13.04
N PRO A 284 14.03 9.24 13.69
CA PRO A 284 15.13 10.09 14.10
C PRO A 284 16.06 9.28 15.03
N SER A 285 17.36 9.34 14.73
CA SER A 285 18.44 8.75 15.54
C SER A 285 18.58 9.46 16.89
#